data_AF-A0A7L8SNU8-F1
#
_entry.id   AF-A0A7L8SNU8-F1
#
_cell.length_a   1.000
_cell.length_b   1.000
_cell.length_c   1.000
_cell.angle_alpha   90.00
_cell.angle_beta   90.00
_cell.angle_gamma   90.00
#
_symmetry.space_group_name_H-M   'P 1'
#
loop_
_entity.id
_entity.type
_entity.pdbx_description
1 polymer ?
#
loop_
_entity_poly.entity_id
_entity_poly.type
_entity_poly.pdbx_seq_one_letter_code
_entity_poly.pdbx_strand_id
1 'polypeptide(L)'
;MHSHDAPPAPDNALRALEEKLGIALPPALRGCYATANGGRFGDPQRRDAEWQLHPVRDSSDRKQLKRTAEDILHFTQIALRNTHFPRHGLSIAHDYTMSRQLLVLRDEATGVIGDEIFLFEAHTARWSAPYASDLRAAMAQQRIPETVQPDPSRALPVFRYHADPFASGVMRAASDTCECCGQATGYIYDGSFYAVGDASQFCPWCIADGSAAAKFDGEFNDADSVGMGEVALPPAVVDEVSRRTPSFFSYQQEQWWAHCNDAGCFLGEIEHVDRALLASESARAFKQDMQAQEQLPTEAEWQWLLATPSRERHAAVYVFRCLHCGTLGGYSDCT
;
A
#
# COMPACT_ATOMS: atom_id res chain seq x y z
N MET A 1 -17.96 -9.81 10.71
CA MET A 1 -16.75 -10.43 10.12
C MET A 1 -16.59 -11.81 10.75
N HIS A 2 -17.14 -12.86 10.15
CA HIS A 2 -16.97 -14.22 10.68
C HIS A 2 -15.56 -14.69 10.33
N SER A 3 -14.70 -14.93 11.32
CA SER A 3 -13.41 -15.60 11.11
C SER A 3 -13.71 -16.95 10.42
N HIS A 4 -13.17 -17.08 9.22
CA HIS A 4 -13.35 -18.22 8.32
C HIS A 4 -12.25 -19.26 8.52
N ASP A 5 -11.70 -19.36 9.74
CA ASP A 5 -10.59 -20.27 10.00
C ASP A 5 -11.08 -21.72 9.95
N ALA A 6 -10.40 -22.54 9.16
CA ALA A 6 -10.70 -23.95 9.07
C ALA A 6 -10.49 -24.60 10.46
N PRO A 7 -11.38 -25.50 10.90
CA PRO A 7 -11.20 -26.17 12.18
C PRO A 7 -9.92 -27.00 12.17
N PRO A 8 -9.29 -27.24 13.34
CA PRO A 8 -8.05 -28.02 13.42
C PRO A 8 -8.27 -29.48 13.02
N ALA A 9 -7.21 -30.11 12.49
CA ALA A 9 -7.23 -31.54 12.21
C ALA A 9 -7.13 -32.31 13.53
N PRO A 10 -8.02 -33.26 13.82
CA PRO A 10 -7.93 -34.04 15.04
C PRO A 10 -6.71 -34.99 14.98
N ASP A 11 -6.14 -35.30 16.14
CA ASP A 11 -4.87 -36.05 16.22
C ASP A 11 -4.95 -37.44 15.54
N ASN A 12 -6.12 -38.09 15.60
CA ASN A 12 -6.36 -39.36 14.90
C ASN A 12 -6.31 -39.22 13.37
N ALA A 13 -6.79 -38.12 12.80
CA ALA A 13 -6.72 -37.86 11.37
C ALA A 13 -5.26 -37.63 10.92
N LEU A 14 -4.49 -36.89 11.72
CA LEU A 14 -3.06 -36.69 11.48
C LEU A 14 -2.27 -38.00 11.55
N ARG A 15 -2.51 -38.84 12.56
CA ARG A 15 -1.90 -40.18 12.65
C ARG A 15 -2.28 -41.07 11.48
N ALA A 16 -3.55 -41.06 11.07
CA ALA A 16 -4.01 -41.83 9.92
C ALA A 16 -3.35 -41.39 8.60
N LEU A 17 -3.03 -40.10 8.46
CA LEU A 17 -2.23 -39.60 7.35
C LEU A 17 -0.79 -40.12 7.43
N GLU A 18 -0.13 -39.99 8.57
CA GLU A 18 1.25 -40.47 8.79
C GLU A 18 1.38 -41.98 8.54
N GLU A 19 0.41 -42.77 8.99
CA GLU A 19 0.33 -44.21 8.71
C GLU A 19 0.28 -44.49 7.21
N LYS A 20 -0.54 -43.75 6.45
CA LYS A 20 -0.61 -43.88 4.99
C LYS A 20 0.68 -43.43 4.29
N LEU A 21 1.37 -42.45 4.88
CA LEU A 21 2.66 -41.97 4.38
C LEU A 21 3.82 -42.87 4.77
N GLY A 22 3.63 -43.77 5.74
CA GLY A 22 4.68 -44.62 6.32
C GLY A 22 5.69 -43.84 7.17
N ILE A 23 5.45 -42.56 7.46
CA ILE A 23 6.37 -41.68 8.18
C ILE A 23 5.63 -40.53 8.85
N ALA A 24 6.19 -40.02 9.94
CA ALA A 24 5.68 -38.85 10.65
C ALA A 24 5.79 -37.58 9.80
N LEU A 25 4.84 -36.67 9.97
CA LEU A 25 4.94 -35.32 9.42
C LEU A 25 5.99 -34.53 10.21
N PRO A 26 6.68 -33.58 9.57
CA PRO A 26 7.55 -32.66 10.28
C PRO A 26 6.76 -31.87 11.34
N PRO A 27 7.33 -31.58 12.52
CA PRO A 27 6.61 -30.91 13.61
C PRO A 27 5.97 -29.58 13.20
N ALA A 28 6.62 -28.79 12.33
CA ALA A 28 6.09 -27.53 11.84
C ALA A 28 4.82 -27.75 10.98
N LEU A 29 4.89 -28.68 10.02
CA LEU A 29 3.76 -29.04 9.16
C LEU A 29 2.60 -29.63 9.96
N ARG A 30 2.90 -30.56 10.87
CA ARG A 30 1.90 -31.17 11.76
C ARG A 30 1.22 -30.12 12.63
N GLY A 31 2.00 -29.19 13.22
CA GLY A 31 1.49 -28.12 14.06
C GLY A 31 0.55 -27.15 13.33
N CYS A 32 0.84 -26.85 12.05
CA CYS A 32 -0.04 -26.03 11.22
C CYS A 32 -1.40 -26.71 11.02
N TYR A 33 -1.43 -28.00 10.67
CA TYR A 33 -2.69 -28.74 10.54
C TYR A 33 -3.45 -28.92 11.85
N ALA A 34 -2.72 -29.07 12.97
CA ALA A 34 -3.32 -29.10 14.30
C ALA A 34 -3.93 -27.75 14.73
N THR A 35 -3.65 -26.66 14.00
CA THR A 35 -4.26 -25.35 14.21
C THR A 35 -5.41 -25.11 13.23
N ALA A 36 -5.20 -25.39 11.94
CA ALA A 36 -6.20 -25.21 10.89
C ALA A 36 -6.07 -26.29 9.80
N ASN A 37 -7.15 -27.03 9.56
CA ASN A 37 -7.18 -28.13 8.60
C ASN A 37 -7.57 -27.68 7.19
N GLY A 38 -6.61 -27.05 6.50
CA GLY A 38 -6.82 -26.40 5.21
C GLY A 38 -7.01 -24.88 5.36
N GLY A 39 -7.67 -24.25 4.39
CA GLY A 39 -7.88 -22.80 4.39
C GLY A 39 -7.03 -22.10 3.33
N ARG A 40 -6.87 -20.78 3.47
CA ARG A 40 -6.17 -19.93 2.50
C ARG A 40 -5.17 -19.01 3.18
N PHE A 41 -4.07 -18.72 2.49
CA PHE A 41 -3.07 -17.73 2.91
C PHE A 41 -2.46 -17.03 1.69
N GLY A 42 -1.96 -15.81 1.86
CA GLY A 42 -1.49 -14.98 0.74
C GLY A 42 -0.22 -15.52 0.07
N ASP A 43 -0.09 -15.30 -1.24
CA ASP A 43 1.18 -15.43 -1.95
C ASP A 43 1.95 -14.10 -1.90
N PRO A 44 3.07 -14.00 -1.17
CA PRO A 44 3.91 -12.81 -1.13
C PRO A 44 4.50 -12.39 -2.48
N GLN A 45 4.52 -13.27 -3.49
CA GLN A 45 5.07 -13.00 -4.81
C GLN A 45 4.05 -12.43 -5.80
N ARG A 46 2.74 -12.45 -5.52
CA ARG A 46 1.68 -12.01 -6.46
C ARG A 46 0.51 -11.31 -5.76
N ARG A 47 0.12 -10.13 -6.27
CA ARG A 47 -1.04 -9.35 -5.75
C ARG A 47 -2.33 -10.17 -5.87
N ASP A 48 -3.09 -10.24 -4.77
CA ASP A 48 -4.38 -10.94 -4.63
C ASP A 48 -4.39 -12.43 -4.97
N ALA A 49 -3.21 -13.05 -5.06
CA ALA A 49 -3.07 -14.49 -5.15
C ALA A 49 -3.09 -15.11 -3.75
N GLU A 50 -3.82 -16.21 -3.62
CA GLU A 50 -3.92 -16.99 -2.39
C GLU A 50 -3.52 -18.44 -2.68
N TRP A 51 -2.79 -19.03 -1.73
CA TRP A 51 -2.56 -20.45 -1.63
C TRP A 51 -3.74 -21.11 -0.92
N GLN A 52 -4.27 -22.18 -1.50
CA GLN A 52 -5.23 -23.08 -0.86
C GLN A 52 -4.48 -24.24 -0.22
N LEU A 53 -4.46 -24.28 1.11
CA LEU A 53 -3.83 -25.35 1.88
C LEU A 53 -4.67 -26.63 1.74
N HIS A 54 -4.02 -27.73 1.35
CA HIS A 54 -4.67 -29.03 1.20
C HIS A 54 -4.99 -29.59 2.59
N PRO A 55 -6.25 -29.98 2.87
CA PRO A 55 -6.61 -30.48 4.18
C PRO A 55 -6.07 -31.90 4.41
N VAL A 56 -6.01 -32.30 5.67
CA VAL A 56 -5.91 -33.68 6.12
C VAL A 56 -7.31 -34.26 6.24
N ARG A 57 -7.52 -35.47 5.73
CA ARG A 57 -8.84 -36.12 5.76
C ARG A 57 -9.32 -36.34 7.19
N ASP A 58 -10.42 -35.68 7.55
CA ASP A 58 -11.08 -35.78 8.84
C ASP A 58 -12.44 -36.46 8.69
N SER A 59 -12.57 -37.66 9.26
CA SER A 59 -13.81 -38.45 9.24
C SER A 59 -14.61 -38.38 10.54
N SER A 60 -14.33 -37.41 11.41
CA SER A 60 -15.00 -37.28 12.72
C SER A 60 -16.50 -37.02 12.59
N ASP A 61 -16.91 -36.28 11.56
CA ASP A 61 -18.31 -36.10 11.20
C ASP A 61 -18.50 -35.92 9.68
N ARG A 62 -19.75 -36.00 9.22
CA ARG A 62 -20.09 -35.94 7.78
C ARG A 62 -19.71 -34.61 7.12
N LYS A 63 -19.75 -33.50 7.85
CA LYS A 63 -19.40 -32.17 7.35
C LYS A 63 -17.90 -32.06 7.16
N GLN A 64 -17.09 -32.50 8.12
CA GLN A 64 -15.63 -32.54 7.97
C GLN A 64 -15.20 -33.51 6.88
N LEU A 65 -15.82 -34.69 6.83
CA LEU A 65 -15.54 -35.69 5.81
C LEU A 65 -15.77 -35.14 4.40
N LYS A 66 -16.85 -34.37 4.21
CA LYS A 66 -17.15 -33.73 2.92
C LYS A 66 -16.13 -32.64 2.58
N ARG A 67 -15.74 -31.80 3.55
CA ARG A 67 -14.80 -30.68 3.33
C ARG A 67 -13.36 -31.12 3.09
N THR A 68 -12.98 -32.26 3.65
CA THR A 68 -11.61 -32.81 3.61
C THR A 68 -11.51 -34.07 2.76
N ALA A 69 -12.51 -34.32 1.90
CA ALA A 69 -12.54 -35.50 1.03
C ALA A 69 -11.41 -35.47 0.01
N GLU A 70 -11.11 -34.28 -0.52
CA GLU A 70 -9.97 -33.96 -1.37
C GLU A 70 -8.82 -33.53 -0.44
N ASP A 71 -8.10 -34.51 0.09
CA ASP A 71 -7.03 -34.28 1.06
C ASP A 71 -5.66 -34.10 0.40
N ILE A 72 -4.64 -33.85 1.22
CA ILE A 72 -3.25 -33.74 0.81
C ILE A 72 -2.77 -34.91 -0.08
N LEU A 73 -3.24 -36.13 0.17
CA LEU A 73 -2.88 -37.29 -0.64
C LEU A 73 -3.58 -37.26 -2.01
N HIS A 74 -4.86 -36.89 -2.04
CA HIS A 74 -5.60 -36.68 -3.28
C HIS A 74 -4.92 -35.65 -4.18
N PHE A 75 -4.59 -34.47 -3.64
CA PHE A 75 -3.92 -33.43 -4.42
C PHE A 75 -2.49 -33.80 -4.81
N THR A 76 -1.77 -34.55 -3.97
CA THR A 76 -0.45 -35.10 -4.34
C THR A 76 -0.57 -36.08 -5.51
N GLN A 77 -1.60 -36.93 -5.53
CA GLN A 77 -1.85 -37.83 -6.67
C GLN A 77 -2.18 -37.06 -7.96
N ILE A 78 -2.90 -35.95 -7.86
CA ILE A 78 -3.14 -35.05 -9.01
C ILE A 78 -1.81 -34.44 -9.48
N ALA A 79 -1.01 -33.90 -8.56
CA ALA A 79 0.29 -33.28 -8.87
C ALA A 79 1.21 -34.25 -9.61
N LEU A 80 1.28 -35.51 -9.15
CA LEU A 80 2.08 -36.58 -9.75
C LEU A 80 1.63 -36.97 -11.17
N ARG A 81 0.47 -36.53 -11.66
CA ARG A 81 0.10 -36.70 -13.08
C ARG A 81 0.97 -35.84 -14.00
N ASN A 82 1.47 -34.71 -13.50
CA ASN A 82 2.48 -33.93 -14.21
C ASN A 82 3.82 -34.66 -14.14
N THR A 83 4.40 -35.01 -15.28
CA THR A 83 5.66 -35.75 -15.36
C THR A 83 6.86 -34.99 -14.78
N HIS A 84 6.73 -33.67 -14.64
CA HIS A 84 7.77 -32.79 -14.09
C HIS A 84 7.62 -32.49 -12.60
N PHE A 85 6.49 -32.86 -11.99
CA PHE A 85 6.35 -32.79 -10.54
C PHE A 85 7.27 -33.84 -9.88
N PRO A 86 8.08 -33.48 -8.86
CA PRO A 86 9.04 -34.40 -8.28
C PRO A 86 8.36 -35.62 -7.66
N ARG A 87 8.87 -36.82 -7.96
CA ARG A 87 8.25 -38.09 -7.55
C ARG A 87 8.29 -38.32 -6.04
N HIS A 88 9.28 -37.77 -5.37
CA HIS A 88 9.40 -37.76 -3.92
C HIS A 88 8.73 -36.52 -3.28
N GLY A 89 7.98 -35.72 -4.03
CA GLY A 89 7.27 -34.55 -3.52
C GLY A 89 5.90 -34.86 -2.94
N LEU A 90 5.52 -34.11 -1.91
CA LEU A 90 4.17 -34.08 -1.33
C LEU A 90 3.59 -32.68 -1.56
N SER A 91 2.53 -32.57 -2.37
CA SER A 91 1.84 -31.30 -2.60
C SER A 91 1.07 -30.90 -1.34
N ILE A 92 1.27 -29.68 -0.85
CA ILE A 92 0.66 -29.19 0.39
C ILE A 92 -0.27 -27.99 0.17
N ALA A 93 -0.04 -27.18 -0.86
CA ALA A 93 -0.93 -26.07 -1.19
C ALA A 93 -0.91 -25.77 -2.70
N HIS A 94 -1.92 -25.05 -3.18
CA HIS A 94 -2.04 -24.71 -4.60
C HIS A 94 -2.63 -23.34 -4.85
N ASP A 95 -2.33 -22.75 -6.00
CA ASP A 95 -3.02 -21.56 -6.48
C ASP A 95 -4.38 -21.92 -7.11
N TYR A 96 -5.26 -20.93 -7.29
CA TYR A 96 -6.61 -21.14 -7.85
C TYR A 96 -6.65 -21.98 -9.15
N THR A 97 -5.60 -21.91 -9.97
CA THR A 97 -5.54 -22.59 -11.27
C THR A 97 -4.93 -23.99 -11.23
N MET A 98 -4.40 -24.43 -10.08
CA MET A 98 -3.57 -25.65 -9.94
C MET A 98 -2.27 -25.62 -10.76
N SER A 99 -1.92 -24.48 -11.36
CA SER A 99 -0.69 -24.34 -12.15
C SER A 99 0.54 -24.17 -11.28
N ARG A 100 0.36 -23.71 -10.03
CA ARG A 100 1.41 -23.54 -9.05
C ARG A 100 1.06 -24.32 -7.80
N GLN A 101 2.06 -25.00 -7.25
CA GLN A 101 1.89 -25.84 -6.07
C GLN A 101 3.04 -25.62 -5.12
N LEU A 102 2.74 -25.50 -3.83
CA LEU A 102 3.72 -25.60 -2.78
C LEU A 102 3.85 -27.06 -2.38
N LEU A 103 5.08 -27.52 -2.19
CA LEU A 103 5.39 -28.91 -1.86
C LEU A 103 6.50 -29.00 -0.82
N VAL A 104 6.52 -30.12 -0.10
CA VAL A 104 7.66 -30.58 0.69
C VAL A 104 8.26 -31.82 0.04
N LEU A 105 9.56 -32.04 0.21
CA LEU A 105 10.26 -33.17 -0.38
C LEU A 105 10.48 -34.28 0.65
N ARG A 106 10.41 -35.52 0.19
CA ARG A 106 10.89 -36.70 0.91
C ARG A 106 12.32 -36.98 0.52
N ASP A 107 13.15 -37.24 1.51
CA ASP A 107 14.46 -37.83 1.30
C ASP A 107 14.29 -39.22 0.66
N GLU A 108 14.99 -39.48 -0.45
CA GLU A 108 14.79 -40.69 -1.24
C GLU A 108 15.28 -41.96 -0.54
N ALA A 109 16.26 -41.84 0.37
CA ALA A 109 16.85 -42.99 1.06
C ALA A 109 16.07 -43.36 2.32
N THR A 110 15.64 -42.36 3.09
CA THR A 110 15.01 -42.53 4.41
C THR A 110 13.49 -42.35 4.39
N GLY A 111 12.95 -41.71 3.34
CA GLY A 111 11.54 -41.35 3.24
C GLY A 111 11.14 -40.15 4.10
N VAL A 112 12.07 -39.60 4.90
CA VAL A 112 11.83 -38.47 5.82
C VAL A 112 11.36 -37.26 5.04
N ILE A 113 10.28 -36.66 5.49
CA ILE A 113 9.75 -35.43 4.90
C ILE A 113 10.54 -34.25 5.48
N GLY A 114 11.04 -33.36 4.63
CA GLY A 114 11.69 -32.12 5.05
C GLY A 114 10.70 -31.04 5.47
N ASP A 115 11.18 -30.06 6.24
CA ASP A 115 10.40 -28.86 6.60
C ASP A 115 10.33 -27.85 5.44
N GLU A 116 11.39 -27.76 4.63
CA GLU A 116 11.50 -26.76 3.56
C GLU A 116 10.38 -26.89 2.53
N ILE A 117 9.77 -25.75 2.21
CA ILE A 117 8.74 -25.64 1.20
C ILE A 117 9.38 -25.19 -0.11
N PHE A 118 9.02 -25.87 -1.18
CA PHE A 118 9.39 -25.52 -2.55
C PHE A 118 8.15 -25.08 -3.32
N LEU A 119 8.34 -24.23 -4.32
CA LEU A 119 7.32 -23.85 -5.28
C LEU A 119 7.56 -24.63 -6.56
N PHE A 120 6.53 -25.31 -7.08
CA PHE A 120 6.50 -25.91 -8.40
C PHE A 120 5.59 -25.10 -9.33
N GLU A 121 6.07 -24.82 -10.55
CA GLU A 121 5.32 -24.14 -11.60
C GLU A 121 5.15 -25.05 -12.82
N ALA A 122 3.90 -25.44 -13.10
CA ALA A 122 3.58 -26.38 -14.17
C ALA A 122 3.94 -25.87 -15.57
N HIS A 123 3.84 -24.55 -15.80
CA HIS A 123 4.11 -23.94 -17.10
C HIS A 123 5.59 -23.97 -17.50
N THR A 124 6.49 -23.82 -16.51
CA THR A 124 7.94 -23.85 -16.74
C THR A 124 8.53 -25.23 -16.46
N ALA A 125 7.73 -26.14 -15.89
CA ALA A 125 8.15 -27.45 -15.44
C ALA A 125 9.34 -27.40 -14.47
N ARG A 126 9.40 -26.34 -13.66
CA ARG A 126 10.48 -26.08 -12.71
C ARG A 126 9.91 -25.98 -11.31
N TRP A 127 10.69 -26.45 -10.35
CA TRP A 127 10.53 -26.05 -8.97
C TRP A 127 11.71 -25.15 -8.57
N SER A 128 11.46 -24.19 -7.69
CA SER A 128 12.43 -23.15 -7.32
C SER A 128 13.38 -23.61 -6.21
N ALA A 129 14.36 -22.76 -5.89
CA ALA A 129 14.98 -22.74 -4.56
C ALA A 129 13.90 -22.65 -3.45
N PRO A 130 14.21 -22.98 -2.18
CA PRO A 130 13.22 -22.98 -1.10
C PRO A 130 12.37 -21.71 -1.08
N TYR A 131 11.06 -21.89 -1.17
CA TYR A 131 10.04 -20.84 -1.08
C TYR A 131 9.90 -20.33 0.36
N ALA A 132 10.01 -21.23 1.33
CA ALA A 132 10.03 -20.92 2.76
C ALA A 132 10.79 -22.01 3.52
N SER A 133 11.28 -21.70 4.72
CA SER A 133 11.92 -22.69 5.59
C SER A 133 10.95 -23.75 6.11
N ASP A 134 9.67 -23.37 6.30
CA ASP A 134 8.58 -24.26 6.71
C ASP A 134 7.20 -23.64 6.38
N LEU A 135 6.12 -24.37 6.67
CA LEU A 135 4.74 -23.90 6.41
C LEU A 135 4.35 -22.70 7.26
N ARG A 136 4.84 -22.58 8.49
CA ARG A 136 4.54 -21.43 9.35
C ARG A 136 5.19 -20.18 8.76
N ALA A 137 6.44 -20.28 8.34
CA ALA A 137 7.16 -19.21 7.65
C ALA A 137 6.44 -18.83 6.36
N ALA A 138 5.98 -19.80 5.54
CA ALA A 138 5.22 -19.55 4.32
C ALA A 138 3.92 -18.77 4.59
N MET A 139 3.16 -19.15 5.61
CA MET A 139 1.91 -18.47 6.00
C MET A 139 2.16 -17.07 6.59
N ALA A 140 3.33 -16.84 7.17
CA ALA A 140 3.70 -15.58 7.82
C ALA A 140 4.43 -14.58 6.90
N GLN A 141 4.74 -14.96 5.65
CA GLN A 141 5.46 -14.06 4.74
C GLN A 141 4.64 -12.81 4.47
N GLN A 142 5.26 -11.65 4.68
CA GLN A 142 4.70 -10.38 4.24
C GLN A 142 4.82 -10.29 2.71
N ARG A 143 3.81 -9.70 2.07
CA ARG A 143 3.86 -9.42 0.63
C ARG A 143 5.13 -8.66 0.31
N ILE A 144 5.85 -9.10 -0.72
CA ILE A 144 6.89 -8.29 -1.36
C ILE A 144 6.13 -7.47 -2.41
N PRO A 145 6.00 -6.14 -2.24
CA PRO A 145 5.45 -5.32 -3.31
C PRO A 145 6.32 -5.53 -4.54
N GLU A 146 5.73 -5.99 -5.65
CA GLU A 146 6.42 -5.99 -6.93
C GLU A 146 6.91 -4.56 -7.14
N THR A 147 8.22 -4.37 -7.33
CA THR A 147 8.77 -3.03 -7.54
C THR A 147 8.40 -2.62 -8.96
N VAL A 148 7.27 -1.93 -9.10
CA VAL A 148 6.97 -1.20 -10.34
C VAL A 148 7.97 -0.06 -10.39
N GLN A 149 9.07 -0.28 -11.10
CA GLN A 149 9.98 0.80 -11.43
C GLN A 149 9.22 1.78 -12.32
N PRO A 150 9.16 3.08 -11.95
CA PRO A 150 8.53 4.07 -12.81
C PRO A 150 9.19 4.05 -14.18
N ASP A 151 8.39 4.16 -15.25
CA ASP A 151 8.93 4.29 -16.59
C ASP A 151 9.77 5.58 -16.68
N PRO A 152 11.10 5.49 -16.80
CA PRO A 152 11.97 6.66 -16.80
C PRO A 152 11.76 7.56 -18.02
N SER A 153 11.07 7.05 -19.07
CA SER A 153 10.73 7.82 -20.26
C SER A 153 9.44 8.64 -20.11
N ARG A 154 8.60 8.31 -19.13
CA ARG A 154 7.36 9.03 -18.86
C ARG A 154 7.62 10.15 -17.85
N ALA A 155 7.76 11.37 -18.36
CA ALA A 155 7.93 12.55 -17.53
C ALA A 155 6.79 12.70 -16.51
N LEU A 156 7.15 12.99 -15.25
CA LEU A 156 6.21 13.35 -14.21
C LEU A 156 5.51 14.67 -14.59
N PRO A 157 4.19 14.79 -14.32
CA PRO A 157 3.51 16.05 -14.51
C PRO A 157 4.02 17.11 -13.54
N VAL A 158 4.00 18.36 -13.97
CA VAL A 158 4.31 19.52 -13.13
C VAL A 158 2.98 20.13 -12.70
N PHE A 159 2.83 20.34 -11.39
CA PHE A 159 1.65 20.99 -10.83
C PHE A 159 1.93 22.47 -10.61
N ARG A 160 1.14 23.33 -11.24
CA ARG A 160 1.34 24.79 -11.18
C ARG A 160 1.24 25.33 -9.76
N TYR A 161 0.29 24.80 -8.98
CA TYR A 161 -0.01 25.29 -7.63
C TYR A 161 0.60 24.44 -6.51
N HIS A 162 1.37 23.39 -6.80
CA HIS A 162 2.02 22.56 -5.78
C HIS A 162 3.47 22.27 -6.20
N ALA A 163 4.44 22.87 -5.51
CA ALA A 163 5.83 22.89 -5.95
C ALA A 163 6.47 21.49 -6.02
N ASP A 164 6.29 20.69 -4.96
CA ASP A 164 6.80 19.32 -4.91
C ASP A 164 5.90 18.40 -4.06
N PRO A 165 4.97 17.66 -4.70
CA PRO A 165 4.11 16.69 -4.03
C PRO A 165 4.85 15.51 -3.39
N PHE A 166 6.09 15.23 -3.80
CA PHE A 166 6.90 14.16 -3.21
C PHE A 166 7.58 14.63 -1.93
N ALA A 167 8.13 15.86 -1.95
CA ALA A 167 8.72 16.46 -0.76
C ALA A 167 7.68 16.72 0.34
N SER A 168 6.45 17.11 -0.03
CA SER A 168 5.34 17.27 0.92
C SER A 168 4.74 15.93 1.40
N GLY A 169 5.12 14.82 0.79
CA GLY A 169 4.77 13.46 1.23
C GLY A 169 3.40 12.95 0.77
N VAL A 170 2.60 13.76 0.06
CA VAL A 170 1.31 13.31 -0.51
C VAL A 170 1.48 12.42 -1.73
N MET A 171 2.68 12.36 -2.30
CA MET A 171 3.01 11.52 -3.45
C MET A 171 4.23 10.66 -3.14
N ARG A 172 4.17 9.37 -3.47
CA ARG A 172 5.25 8.42 -3.20
C ARG A 172 5.46 7.44 -4.32
N ALA A 173 6.68 6.91 -4.43
CA ALA A 173 6.95 5.76 -5.28
C ALA A 173 6.20 4.53 -4.73
N ALA A 174 5.45 3.87 -5.59
CA ALA A 174 4.55 2.78 -5.20
C ALA A 174 4.17 1.91 -6.40
N SER A 175 3.94 0.63 -6.16
CA SER A 175 3.39 -0.29 -7.15
C SER A 175 1.88 -0.46 -7.06
N ASP A 176 1.22 0.44 -6.32
CA ASP A 176 -0.22 0.53 -6.25
C ASP A 176 -0.81 0.94 -7.60
N THR A 177 -1.97 0.36 -7.92
CA THR A 177 -2.71 0.66 -9.13
C THR A 177 -3.58 1.89 -8.92
N CYS A 178 -3.50 2.84 -9.85
CA CYS A 178 -4.38 4.01 -9.83
C CYS A 178 -5.85 3.59 -9.97
N GLU A 179 -6.71 4.04 -9.06
CA GLU A 179 -8.15 3.74 -9.10
C GLU A 179 -8.87 4.40 -10.29
N CYS A 180 -8.27 5.45 -10.85
CA CYS A 180 -8.77 6.09 -12.06
C CYS A 180 -8.50 5.27 -13.32
N CYS A 181 -7.23 4.98 -13.65
CA CYS A 181 -6.84 4.35 -14.93
C CYS A 181 -6.51 2.86 -14.84
N GLY A 182 -6.48 2.29 -13.63
CA GLY A 182 -6.13 0.88 -13.38
C GLY A 182 -4.65 0.54 -13.59
N GLN A 183 -3.81 1.53 -13.92
CA GLN A 183 -2.39 1.31 -14.21
C GLN A 183 -1.55 1.42 -12.93
N ALA A 184 -0.60 0.51 -12.75
CA ALA A 184 0.49 0.67 -11.79
C ALA A 184 1.61 1.50 -12.43
N THR A 185 1.69 2.77 -12.08
CA THR A 185 2.57 3.73 -12.78
C THR A 185 3.93 3.95 -12.10
N GLY A 186 4.17 3.31 -10.96
CA GLY A 186 5.36 3.51 -10.13
C GLY A 186 5.22 4.66 -9.13
N TYR A 187 4.13 5.45 -9.21
CA TYR A 187 3.82 6.52 -8.28
C TYR A 187 2.34 6.51 -7.91
N ILE A 188 2.07 6.85 -6.64
CA ILE A 188 0.71 6.99 -6.12
C ILE A 188 0.61 8.23 -5.24
N TYR A 189 -0.53 8.89 -5.34
CA TYR A 189 -1.00 9.92 -4.44
C TYR A 189 -1.78 9.28 -3.29
N ASP A 190 -1.55 9.78 -2.08
CA ASP A 190 -2.02 9.23 -0.82
C ASP A 190 -2.52 10.36 0.13
N GLY A 191 -3.04 11.44 -0.45
CA GLY A 191 -3.61 12.58 0.28
C GLY A 191 -5.14 12.61 0.24
N SER A 192 -5.71 13.74 0.65
CA SER A 192 -7.15 13.99 0.72
C SER A 192 -7.82 13.94 -0.66
N PHE A 193 -8.95 13.23 -0.78
CA PHE A 193 -9.81 13.29 -1.95
C PHE A 193 -11.28 13.20 -1.51
N TYR A 194 -12.03 14.25 -1.79
CA TYR A 194 -13.43 14.39 -1.42
C TYR A 194 -14.29 13.88 -2.57
N ALA A 195 -14.94 12.73 -2.36
CA ALA A 195 -15.90 12.16 -3.28
C ALA A 195 -16.99 11.40 -2.51
N VAL A 196 -18.07 11.03 -3.19
CA VAL A 196 -19.13 10.18 -2.60
C VAL A 196 -18.62 8.74 -2.33
N GLY A 197 -17.62 8.30 -3.08
CA GLY A 197 -16.98 6.98 -2.92
C GLY A 197 -15.74 7.00 -2.02
N ASP A 198 -15.11 5.84 -1.85
CA ASP A 198 -13.92 5.61 -1.02
C ASP A 198 -12.59 5.65 -1.79
N ALA A 199 -12.62 5.95 -3.09
CA ALA A 199 -11.43 6.06 -3.92
C ALA A 199 -10.54 7.21 -3.41
N SER A 200 -9.25 6.96 -3.24
CA SER A 200 -8.28 7.93 -2.71
C SER A 200 -6.88 7.79 -3.33
N GLN A 201 -6.62 6.72 -4.09
CA GLN A 201 -5.29 6.39 -4.60
C GLN A 201 -5.21 6.63 -6.11
N PHE A 202 -4.52 7.70 -6.51
CA PHE A 202 -4.43 8.12 -7.91
C PHE A 202 -2.99 8.26 -8.39
N CYS A 203 -2.74 7.97 -9.67
CA CYS A 203 -1.45 8.28 -10.26
C CYS A 203 -1.33 9.78 -10.59
N PRO A 204 -0.10 10.34 -10.61
CA PRO A 204 0.11 11.77 -10.82
C PRO A 204 -0.54 12.30 -12.11
N TRP A 205 -0.55 11.51 -13.18
CA TRP A 205 -1.10 11.90 -14.48
C TRP A 205 -2.62 12.04 -14.46
N CYS A 206 -3.35 11.17 -13.76
CA CYS A 206 -4.82 11.26 -13.66
C CYS A 206 -5.27 12.46 -12.80
N ILE A 207 -4.41 12.91 -11.88
CA ILE A 207 -4.61 14.17 -11.16
C ILE A 207 -4.38 15.33 -12.13
N ALA A 208 -3.21 15.36 -12.78
CA ALA A 208 -2.80 16.47 -13.62
C ALA A 208 -3.72 16.73 -14.83
N ASP A 209 -4.29 15.69 -15.44
CA ASP A 209 -5.23 15.82 -16.57
C ASP A 209 -6.70 15.95 -16.14
N GLY A 210 -7.00 15.83 -14.84
CA GLY A 210 -8.34 15.93 -14.27
C GLY A 210 -9.21 14.68 -14.42
N SER A 211 -8.69 13.58 -14.97
CA SER A 211 -9.45 12.34 -15.18
C SER A 211 -9.94 11.74 -13.86
N ALA A 212 -9.15 11.82 -12.79
CA ALA A 212 -9.55 11.30 -11.48
C ALA A 212 -10.76 12.06 -10.93
N ALA A 213 -10.65 13.39 -10.84
CA ALA A 213 -11.75 14.26 -10.42
C ALA A 213 -13.01 14.08 -11.29
N ALA A 214 -12.85 13.98 -12.62
CA ALA A 214 -13.96 13.75 -13.54
C ALA A 214 -14.64 12.39 -13.37
N LYS A 215 -13.87 11.31 -13.16
CA LYS A 215 -14.41 9.95 -13.03
C LYS A 215 -15.19 9.76 -11.73
N PHE A 216 -14.70 10.35 -10.63
CA PHE A 216 -15.25 10.14 -9.30
C PHE A 216 -16.14 11.29 -8.81
N ASP A 217 -16.33 12.33 -9.64
CA ASP A 217 -17.02 13.58 -9.29
C ASP A 217 -16.53 14.12 -7.95
N GLY A 218 -15.21 14.24 -7.85
CA GLY A 218 -14.51 14.57 -6.61
C GLY A 218 -13.45 15.64 -6.77
N GLU A 219 -12.96 16.10 -5.62
CA GLU A 219 -12.04 17.21 -5.50
C GLU A 219 -10.87 16.81 -4.58
N PHE A 220 -9.65 17.18 -4.96
CA PHE A 220 -8.47 17.03 -4.12
C PHE A 220 -8.40 18.14 -3.07
N ASN A 221 -8.87 19.34 -3.41
CA ASN A 221 -8.94 20.48 -2.52
C ASN A 221 -10.36 21.04 -2.58
N ASP A 222 -10.94 21.34 -1.43
CA ASP A 222 -12.26 21.97 -1.35
C ASP A 222 -12.28 23.30 -2.11
N ALA A 223 -13.14 23.38 -3.14
CA ALA A 223 -13.27 24.57 -3.97
C ALA A 223 -13.61 25.84 -3.17
N ASP A 224 -14.39 25.73 -2.08
CA ASP A 224 -14.78 26.87 -1.24
C ASP A 224 -13.62 27.39 -0.38
N SER A 225 -12.63 26.54 -0.11
CA SER A 225 -11.40 26.89 0.62
C SER A 225 -10.32 27.53 -0.29
N VAL A 226 -10.56 27.60 -1.61
CA VAL A 226 -9.66 28.28 -2.56
C VAL A 226 -9.83 29.79 -2.49
N GLY A 227 -8.77 30.50 -2.10
CA GLY A 227 -8.84 31.93 -1.75
C GLY A 227 -9.20 32.18 -0.29
N MET A 228 -9.14 31.12 0.55
CA MET A 228 -9.34 31.15 2.00
C MET A 228 -10.69 31.74 2.44
N GLY A 229 -11.72 31.68 1.57
CA GLY A 229 -13.02 32.33 1.79
C GLY A 229 -13.00 33.86 1.76
N GLU A 230 -11.85 34.49 1.52
CA GLU A 230 -11.67 35.95 1.53
C GLU A 230 -11.63 36.56 0.13
N VAL A 231 -11.14 35.78 -0.85
CA VAL A 231 -10.89 36.24 -2.22
C VAL A 231 -11.64 35.37 -3.22
N ALA A 232 -12.60 35.96 -3.93
CA ALA A 232 -13.22 35.30 -5.07
C ALA A 232 -12.25 35.26 -6.26
N LEU A 233 -11.83 34.05 -6.64
CA LEU A 233 -10.90 33.81 -7.74
C LEU A 233 -11.62 33.43 -9.05
N PRO A 234 -10.96 33.56 -10.21
CA PRO A 234 -11.51 33.09 -11.48
C PRO A 234 -11.88 31.60 -11.42
N PRO A 235 -13.04 31.16 -11.97
CA PRO A 235 -13.47 29.76 -11.90
C PRO A 235 -12.46 28.74 -12.44
N ALA A 236 -11.68 29.12 -13.46
CA ALA A 236 -10.64 28.26 -14.01
C ALA A 236 -9.47 28.02 -13.05
N VAL A 237 -9.16 28.98 -12.18
CA VAL A 237 -8.13 28.83 -11.13
C VAL A 237 -8.65 27.89 -10.05
N VAL A 238 -9.89 28.11 -9.61
CA VAL A 238 -10.54 27.26 -8.61
C VAL A 238 -10.61 25.81 -9.11
N ASP A 239 -11.04 25.58 -10.36
CA ASP A 239 -11.10 24.26 -10.99
C ASP A 239 -9.75 23.55 -11.08
N GLU A 240 -8.68 24.26 -11.45
CA GLU A 240 -7.33 23.69 -11.54
C GLU A 240 -6.78 23.32 -10.15
N VAL A 241 -7.04 24.14 -9.13
CA VAL A 241 -6.65 23.85 -7.74
C VAL A 241 -7.45 22.69 -7.18
N SER A 242 -8.78 22.71 -7.27
CA SER A 242 -9.64 21.70 -6.65
C SER A 242 -9.55 20.35 -7.34
N ARG A 243 -9.46 20.31 -8.67
CA ARG A 243 -9.61 19.04 -9.43
C ARG A 243 -8.30 18.51 -10.02
N ARG A 244 -7.26 19.34 -10.13
CA ARG A 244 -6.04 19.00 -10.88
C ARG A 244 -4.74 19.23 -10.12
N THR A 245 -4.83 19.61 -8.86
CA THR A 245 -3.67 19.84 -7.99
C THR A 245 -3.74 18.92 -6.77
N PRO A 246 -2.66 18.19 -6.43
CA PRO A 246 -2.60 17.39 -5.20
C PRO A 246 -2.85 18.25 -3.96
N SER A 247 -3.58 17.71 -2.98
CA SER A 247 -3.71 18.33 -1.65
C SER A 247 -2.39 18.29 -0.88
N PHE A 248 -2.40 18.77 0.37
CA PHE A 248 -1.30 18.65 1.33
C PHE A 248 -1.84 18.22 2.69
N PHE A 249 -1.02 17.64 3.56
CA PHE A 249 -1.48 17.23 4.89
C PHE A 249 -1.64 18.45 5.82
N SER A 250 -2.86 18.64 6.33
CA SER A 250 -3.16 19.62 7.38
C SER A 250 -3.89 19.03 8.58
N TYR A 251 -3.90 19.77 9.70
CA TYR A 251 -4.62 19.34 10.90
C TYR A 251 -6.13 19.55 10.74
N GLN A 252 -6.50 20.67 10.13
CA GLN A 252 -7.87 21.02 9.73
C GLN A 252 -8.02 20.96 8.21
N GLN A 253 -9.13 21.46 7.67
CA GLN A 253 -9.36 21.56 6.23
C GLN A 253 -8.29 22.43 5.55
N GLU A 254 -7.70 21.94 4.45
CA GLU A 254 -6.69 22.67 3.68
C GLU A 254 -7.26 24.00 3.17
N GLN A 255 -6.56 25.11 3.42
CA GLN A 255 -6.89 26.42 2.88
C GLN A 255 -5.91 26.80 1.77
N TRP A 256 -6.41 27.31 0.65
CA TRP A 256 -5.53 27.67 -0.47
C TRP A 256 -5.31 29.18 -0.54
N TRP A 257 -4.10 29.62 -0.20
CA TRP A 257 -3.75 31.04 -0.22
C TRP A 257 -3.79 31.63 -1.63
N ALA A 258 -4.21 32.90 -1.75
CA ALA A 258 -4.38 33.61 -3.01
C ALA A 258 -3.70 34.98 -3.00
N HIS A 259 -3.19 35.41 -4.15
CA HIS A 259 -2.57 36.72 -4.34
C HIS A 259 -2.51 37.09 -5.83
N CYS A 260 -2.56 38.39 -6.14
CA CYS A 260 -2.61 38.88 -7.53
C CYS A 260 -3.77 38.27 -8.36
N ASN A 261 -4.94 38.04 -7.74
CA ASN A 261 -6.10 37.43 -8.39
C ASN A 261 -5.82 36.03 -8.97
N ASP A 262 -4.93 35.28 -8.31
CA ASP A 262 -4.57 33.91 -8.65
C ASP A 262 -4.27 33.11 -7.37
N ALA A 263 -4.28 31.79 -7.47
CA ALA A 263 -3.90 30.91 -6.37
C ALA A 263 -2.36 30.87 -6.21
N GLY A 264 -1.92 30.70 -4.97
CA GLY A 264 -0.52 30.51 -4.63
C GLY A 264 -0.01 29.12 -5.02
N CYS A 265 1.29 29.03 -5.27
CA CYS A 265 2.00 27.77 -5.34
C CYS A 265 2.40 27.32 -3.94
N PHE A 266 1.83 26.23 -3.46
CA PHE A 266 2.19 25.61 -2.19
C PHE A 266 3.65 25.15 -2.22
N LEU A 267 4.45 25.62 -1.26
CA LEU A 267 5.87 25.30 -1.13
C LEU A 267 6.15 24.22 -0.09
N GLY A 268 5.20 23.93 0.80
CA GLY A 268 5.38 23.01 1.91
C GLY A 268 5.10 23.66 3.27
N GLU A 269 5.26 22.85 4.32
CA GLU A 269 5.36 23.33 5.69
C GLU A 269 6.62 24.20 5.85
N ILE A 270 6.56 25.21 6.72
CA ILE A 270 7.59 26.25 6.81
C ILE A 270 9.00 25.71 7.05
N GLU A 271 9.14 24.62 7.80
CA GLU A 271 10.42 23.93 8.05
C GLU A 271 11.04 23.27 6.81
N HIS A 272 10.26 23.01 5.77
CA HIS A 272 10.68 22.40 4.51
C HIS A 272 10.97 23.44 3.41
N VAL A 273 10.63 24.71 3.66
CA VAL A 273 10.90 25.80 2.72
C VAL A 273 12.33 26.31 2.86
N ASP A 274 12.94 26.67 1.74
CA ASP A 274 14.29 27.25 1.70
C ASP A 274 14.40 28.47 2.64
N ARG A 275 15.32 28.38 3.60
CA ARG A 275 15.58 29.45 4.58
C ARG A 275 16.02 30.75 3.93
N ALA A 276 16.74 30.71 2.80
CA ALA A 276 17.12 31.91 2.07
C ALA A 276 15.89 32.61 1.47
N LEU A 277 14.90 31.83 1.03
CA LEU A 277 13.62 32.37 0.54
C LEU A 277 12.81 32.99 1.68
N LEU A 278 12.73 32.34 2.84
CA LEU A 278 12.05 32.87 4.03
C LEU A 278 12.74 34.11 4.63
N ALA A 279 14.03 34.31 4.36
CA ALA A 279 14.78 35.50 4.74
C ALA A 279 14.72 36.64 3.70
N SER A 280 14.08 36.41 2.55
CA SER A 280 14.01 37.39 1.46
C SER A 280 12.98 38.50 1.70
N GLU A 281 13.05 39.58 0.92
CA GLU A 281 12.06 40.67 0.99
C GLU A 281 10.64 40.16 0.66
N SER A 282 10.53 39.20 -0.26
CA SER A 282 9.26 38.57 -0.63
C SER A 282 8.56 37.89 0.54
N ALA A 283 9.28 37.51 1.59
CA ALA A 283 8.74 36.86 2.79
C ALA A 283 8.41 37.86 3.91
N ARG A 284 8.75 39.15 3.76
CA ARG A 284 8.68 40.13 4.86
C ARG A 284 7.28 40.29 5.44
N ALA A 285 6.27 40.45 4.58
CA ALA A 285 4.88 40.57 5.02
C ALA A 285 4.40 39.27 5.67
N PHE A 286 4.59 38.14 4.99
CA PHE A 286 4.28 36.81 5.52
C PHE A 286 4.87 36.57 6.91
N LYS A 287 6.16 36.86 7.11
CA LYS A 287 6.81 36.74 8.41
C LYS A 287 6.13 37.60 9.48
N GLN A 288 5.84 38.86 9.17
CA GLN A 288 5.17 39.76 10.11
C GLN A 288 3.77 39.25 10.50
N ASP A 289 3.02 38.75 9.53
CA ASP A 289 1.68 38.19 9.75
C ASP A 289 1.75 36.93 10.61
N MET A 290 2.64 35.98 10.30
CA MET A 290 2.82 34.75 11.08
C MET A 290 3.31 35.03 12.51
N GLN A 291 4.23 35.98 12.70
CA GLN A 291 4.69 36.38 14.03
C GLN A 291 3.55 36.97 14.87
N ALA A 292 2.63 37.71 14.25
CA ALA A 292 1.46 38.25 14.93
C ALA A 292 0.44 37.17 15.28
N GLN A 293 0.14 36.25 14.35
CA GLN A 293 -0.83 35.16 14.55
C GLN A 293 -0.35 34.16 15.62
N GLU A 294 0.90 33.70 15.51
CA GLU A 294 1.49 32.71 16.42
C GLU A 294 2.08 33.33 17.70
N GLN A 295 1.95 34.64 17.89
CA GLN A 295 2.45 35.37 19.06
C GLN A 295 3.96 35.14 19.29
N LEU A 296 4.76 35.28 18.22
CA LEU A 296 6.22 35.10 18.20
C LEU A 296 6.95 36.47 18.12
N PRO A 297 6.99 37.27 19.19
CA PRO A 297 7.48 38.65 19.15
C PRO A 297 8.99 38.79 18.89
N THR A 298 9.77 37.73 19.09
CA THR A 298 11.23 37.79 18.96
C THR A 298 11.77 37.03 17.75
N GLU A 299 12.96 37.44 17.27
CA GLU A 299 13.66 36.71 16.20
C GLU A 299 14.04 35.28 16.65
N ALA A 300 14.33 35.08 17.94
CA ALA A 300 14.66 33.75 18.46
C ALA A 300 13.49 32.77 18.34
N GLU A 301 12.26 33.24 18.61
CA GLU A 301 11.03 32.46 18.45
C GLU A 301 10.72 32.17 16.98
N TRP A 302 10.98 33.13 16.08
CA TRP A 302 10.92 32.88 14.63
C TRP A 302 11.91 31.80 14.19
N GLN A 303 13.17 31.88 14.62
CA GLN A 303 14.17 30.86 14.28
C GLN A 303 13.83 29.50 14.88
N TRP A 304 13.23 29.47 16.08
CA TRP A 304 12.70 28.26 16.69
C TRP A 304 11.59 27.64 15.82
N LEU A 305 10.61 28.42 15.37
CA LEU A 305 9.54 27.95 14.47
C LEU A 305 10.14 27.31 13.20
N LEU A 306 11.14 27.94 12.59
CA LEU A 306 11.80 27.40 11.39
C LEU A 306 12.58 26.10 11.65
N ALA A 307 13.05 25.89 12.88
CA ALA A 307 13.91 24.76 13.24
C ALA A 307 13.15 23.59 13.88
N THR A 308 11.95 23.84 14.40
CA THR A 308 11.13 22.85 15.10
C THR A 308 10.03 22.31 14.18
N PRO A 309 10.04 21.01 13.86
CA PRO A 309 9.00 20.38 13.04
C PRO A 309 7.60 20.57 13.63
N SER A 310 6.59 20.66 12.76
CA SER A 310 5.18 20.83 13.08
C SER A 310 4.62 19.81 14.07
N ARG A 311 5.13 18.57 14.02
CA ARG A 311 4.75 17.48 14.92
C ARG A 311 5.24 17.65 16.36
N GLU A 312 6.23 18.53 16.57
CA GLU A 312 6.79 18.85 17.88
C GLU A 312 6.24 20.17 18.46
N ARG A 313 5.27 20.79 17.76
CA ARG A 313 4.61 22.04 18.14
C ARG A 313 3.09 21.92 18.01
N HIS A 314 2.37 22.92 18.53
CA HIS A 314 0.89 22.94 18.55
C HIS A 314 0.26 23.52 17.27
N ALA A 315 1.07 24.02 16.34
CA ALA A 315 0.62 24.63 15.10
C ALA A 315 1.50 24.21 13.92
N ALA A 316 0.95 24.10 12.72
CA ALA A 316 1.68 23.98 11.47
C ALA A 316 1.56 25.29 10.69
N VAL A 317 2.60 25.67 9.95
CA VAL A 317 2.58 26.86 9.10
C VAL A 317 2.82 26.44 7.66
N TYR A 318 1.87 26.76 6.79
CA TYR A 318 1.88 26.39 5.38
C TYR A 318 2.26 27.59 4.53
N VAL A 319 3.26 27.41 3.66
CA VAL A 319 3.83 28.51 2.88
C VAL A 319 3.45 28.39 1.41
N PHE A 320 3.04 29.51 0.84
CA PHE A 320 2.70 29.65 -0.57
C PHE A 320 3.51 30.77 -1.20
N ARG A 321 3.72 30.67 -2.51
CA ARG A 321 4.35 31.71 -3.33
C ARG A 321 3.42 32.17 -4.43
N CYS A 322 3.23 33.48 -4.54
CA CYS A 322 2.49 34.06 -5.65
C CYS A 322 3.23 33.79 -6.97
N LEU A 323 2.49 33.27 -7.96
CA LEU A 323 3.04 32.95 -9.28
C LEU A 323 3.43 34.19 -10.11
N HIS A 324 2.90 35.36 -9.75
CA HIS A 324 3.06 36.60 -10.53
C HIS A 324 4.17 37.51 -10.00
N CYS A 325 4.19 37.77 -8.69
CA CYS A 325 5.14 38.69 -8.07
C CYS A 325 6.17 38.00 -7.16
N GLY A 326 6.03 36.69 -6.90
CA GLY A 326 6.94 35.94 -6.03
C GLY A 326 6.81 36.22 -4.54
N THR A 327 5.88 37.09 -4.12
CA THR A 327 5.56 37.33 -2.71
C THR A 327 5.13 36.03 -2.02
N LEU A 328 5.61 35.81 -0.81
CA LEU A 328 5.17 34.69 0.02
C LEU A 328 3.95 35.08 0.84
N GLY A 329 3.13 34.08 1.11
CA GLY A 329 2.04 34.15 2.07
C GLY A 329 1.72 32.75 2.57
N GLY A 330 0.61 32.62 3.28
CA GLY A 330 0.24 31.36 3.91
C GLY A 330 -0.62 31.57 5.13
N TYR A 331 -0.78 30.50 5.89
CA TYR A 331 -1.58 30.49 7.11
C TYR A 331 -0.99 29.51 8.11
N SER A 332 -1.38 29.68 9.38
CA SER A 332 -1.14 28.70 10.42
C SER A 332 -2.41 27.92 10.76
N ASP A 333 -2.22 26.67 11.14
CA ASP A 333 -3.27 25.74 11.53
C ASP A 333 -2.87 25.06 12.84
N CYS A 334 -3.81 24.82 13.75
CA CYS A 334 -3.55 24.25 15.06
C CYS A 334 -4.46 23.05 15.37
N THR A 335 -3.91 22.11 16.15
CA THR A 335 -4.57 20.86 16.58
C THR A 335 -5.68 21.07 17.59
#